data_AF-A0A397IPS0-F1
#
_entry.id   AF-A0A397IPS0-F1
#
_cell.length_a   1.000
_cell.length_b   1.000
_cell.length_c   1.000
_cell.angle_alpha   90.00
_cell.angle_beta   90.00
_cell.angle_gamma   90.00
#
_symmetry.space_group_name_H-M   'P 1'
#
loop_
_entity.id
_entity.type
_entity.pdbx_description
1 polymer ?
#
loop_
_entity_poly.entity_id
_entity_poly.type
_entity_poly.pdbx_seq_one_letter_code
_entity_poly.pdbx_strand_id
1 'polypeptide(L)'
;MIFSIASPVNAGFSYLLLFKEEYYSDIAQLLKEGPTVYNVVDFVIQNDHSCLIKEKIKPTINHETNSVLIENVGNEPSSPIKRGSSGWDDEPEETDEEFQIRKQQYEAEKQRWFFVKEFLYFVGQNHRNYKFE
;
A
#
# COMPACT_ATOMS: atom_id res chain seq x y z
N MET A 1 14.03 -27.15 14.78
CA MET A 1 14.26 -25.86 14.12
C MET A 1 13.00 -25.06 14.35
N ILE A 2 13.02 -24.05 15.21
CA ILE A 2 11.85 -23.18 15.41
C ILE A 2 11.81 -22.30 14.16
N PHE A 3 10.85 -22.54 13.26
CA PHE A 3 10.59 -21.61 12.18
C PHE A 3 10.10 -20.33 12.84
N SER A 4 10.95 -19.29 12.83
CA SER A 4 10.49 -17.96 13.21
C SER A 4 9.36 -17.61 12.25
N ILE A 5 8.17 -17.32 12.78
CA ILE A 5 7.04 -16.92 11.94
C ILE A 5 7.47 -15.63 11.24
N ALA A 6 7.38 -15.63 9.91
CA ALA A 6 7.75 -14.47 9.11
C ALA A 6 6.90 -13.27 9.55
N SER A 7 7.56 -12.14 9.84
CA SER A 7 6.90 -10.99 10.46
C SER A 7 7.44 -9.68 9.89
N PRO A 8 6.57 -8.72 9.54
CA PRO A 8 6.97 -7.48 8.88
C PRO A 8 7.83 -6.56 9.76
N VAL A 9 7.87 -6.78 11.09
CA VAL A 9 8.72 -6.01 12.01
C VAL A 9 10.20 -6.39 11.91
N ASN A 10 10.51 -7.53 11.29
CA ASN A 10 11.88 -7.93 10.99
C ASN A 10 12.30 -7.31 9.66
N ALA A 11 13.45 -6.62 9.62
CA ALA A 11 13.88 -5.85 8.45
C ALA A 11 13.87 -6.67 7.14
N GLY A 12 14.32 -7.93 7.18
CA GLY A 12 14.34 -8.84 6.03
C GLY A 12 12.98 -9.29 5.51
N PHE A 13 11.90 -8.99 6.23
CA PHE A 13 10.51 -9.34 5.92
C PHE A 13 9.59 -8.12 5.80
N SER A 14 10.14 -6.91 5.79
CA SER A 14 9.36 -5.67 5.65
C SER A 14 8.45 -5.64 4.42
N TYR A 15 8.78 -6.40 3.36
CA TYR A 15 7.94 -6.59 2.18
C TYR A 15 6.59 -7.26 2.46
N LEU A 16 6.46 -7.98 3.58
CA LEU A 16 5.22 -8.67 3.94
C LEU A 16 4.05 -7.70 4.14
N LEU A 17 4.32 -6.45 4.50
CA LEU A 17 3.29 -5.41 4.63
C LEU A 17 2.45 -5.20 3.36
N LEU A 18 2.95 -5.63 2.19
CA LEU A 18 2.26 -5.56 0.91
C LEU A 18 1.24 -6.68 0.67
N PHE A 19 1.18 -7.65 1.57
CA PHE A 19 0.34 -8.84 1.43
C PHE A 19 -0.61 -8.96 2.61
N LYS A 20 -1.61 -9.84 2.51
CA LYS A 20 -2.47 -10.13 3.66
C LYS A 20 -1.74 -11.02 4.65
N GLU A 21 -1.97 -10.77 5.94
CA GLU A 21 -1.27 -11.41 7.04
C GLU A 21 -1.41 -12.94 7.01
N GLU A 22 -2.57 -13.45 6.60
CA GLU A 22 -2.80 -14.90 6.50
C GLU A 22 -1.86 -15.62 5.52
N TYR A 23 -1.22 -14.90 4.59
CA TYR A 23 -0.31 -15.48 3.59
C TYR A 23 1.17 -15.22 3.87
N TYR A 24 1.52 -14.58 4.99
CA TYR A 24 2.91 -14.18 5.26
C TYR A 24 3.90 -15.34 5.24
N SER A 25 3.50 -16.50 5.79
CA SER A 25 4.38 -17.67 5.83
C SER A 25 4.65 -18.24 4.43
N ASP A 26 3.61 -18.35 3.60
CA ASP A 26 3.74 -18.89 2.24
C ASP A 26 4.56 -17.96 1.34
N ILE A 27 4.28 -16.66 1.44
CA ILE A 27 4.97 -15.63 0.67
C ILE A 27 6.44 -15.55 1.10
N ALA A 28 6.73 -15.68 2.40
CA ALA A 28 8.10 -15.74 2.91
C ALA A 28 8.86 -16.96 2.39
N GLN A 29 8.20 -18.11 2.23
CA GLN A 29 8.84 -19.28 1.60
C GLN A 29 9.13 -19.06 0.12
N LEU A 30 8.23 -18.38 -0.61
CA LEU A 30 8.39 -18.10 -2.03
C LEU A 30 9.48 -17.05 -2.32
N LEU A 31 9.46 -15.93 -1.60
CA LEU A 31 10.35 -14.79 -1.81
C LEU A 31 11.65 -14.87 -1.01
N LYS A 32 11.72 -15.77 -0.01
CA LYS A 32 12.85 -15.99 0.89
C LYS A 32 13.08 -14.81 1.86
N GLU A 33 14.00 -14.98 2.80
CA GLU A 33 14.36 -13.94 3.77
C GLU A 33 15.26 -12.88 3.11
N GLY A 34 14.67 -11.77 2.66
CA GLY A 34 15.39 -10.68 1.99
C GLY A 34 15.34 -10.69 0.44
N PRO A 35 14.15 -10.72 -0.18
CA PRO A 35 14.03 -10.53 -1.62
C PRO A 35 14.49 -9.12 -2.00
N THR A 36 14.97 -8.97 -3.24
CA THR A 36 15.15 -7.63 -3.80
C THR A 36 13.79 -6.98 -4.04
N VAL A 37 13.76 -5.65 -4.12
CA VAL A 37 12.54 -4.92 -4.50
C VAL A 37 12.00 -5.43 -5.84
N TYR A 38 12.84 -5.76 -6.82
CA TYR A 38 12.40 -6.38 -8.08
C TYR A 38 11.67 -7.69 -7.86
N ASN A 39 12.20 -8.59 -7.03
CA ASN A 39 11.54 -9.87 -6.76
C ASN A 39 10.15 -9.67 -6.17
N VAL A 40 10.00 -8.70 -5.27
CA VAL A 40 8.70 -8.38 -4.65
C VAL A 40 7.75 -7.75 -5.66
N VAL A 41 8.20 -6.76 -6.43
CA VAL A 41 7.36 -6.05 -7.40
C VAL A 41 6.94 -6.97 -8.54
N ASP A 42 7.85 -7.78 -9.09
CA ASP A 42 7.51 -8.81 -10.10
C ASP A 42 6.47 -9.78 -9.55
N PHE A 43 6.63 -10.20 -8.29
CA PHE A 43 5.66 -11.09 -7.65
C PHE A 43 4.29 -10.43 -7.49
N VAL A 44 4.24 -9.15 -7.11
CA VAL A 44 2.98 -8.38 -7.05
C VAL A 44 2.33 -8.27 -8.43
N ILE A 45 3.08 -7.94 -9.48
CA ILE A 45 2.57 -7.80 -10.85
C ILE A 45 2.02 -9.14 -11.36
N GLN A 46 2.75 -10.23 -11.16
CA GLN A 46 2.33 -11.59 -11.57
C GLN A 46 1.07 -12.07 -10.83
N ASN A 47 0.81 -11.51 -9.64
CA ASN A 47 -0.28 -11.91 -8.77
C ASN A 47 -1.31 -10.77 -8.53
N ASP A 48 -1.37 -9.76 -9.39
CA ASP A 48 -2.29 -8.61 -9.26
C ASP A 48 -3.78 -9.01 -9.27
N HIS A 49 -4.07 -10.18 -9.85
CA HIS A 49 -5.42 -10.77 -9.86
C HIS A 49 -5.69 -11.72 -8.69
N SER A 50 -4.69 -11.98 -7.84
CA SER A 50 -4.82 -12.88 -6.69
C SER A 50 -5.41 -12.17 -5.47
N CYS A 51 -5.99 -12.96 -4.56
CA CYS A 51 -6.47 -12.46 -3.27
C CYS A 51 -5.35 -12.24 -2.23
N LEU A 52 -4.08 -12.46 -2.61
CA LEU A 52 -2.91 -12.41 -1.73
C LEU A 52 -2.50 -10.96 -1.41
N ILE A 53 -2.71 -10.06 -2.38
CA ILE A 53 -2.35 -8.65 -2.23
C ILE A 53 -3.40 -7.96 -1.35
N LYS A 54 -2.92 -7.18 -0.38
CA LYS A 54 -3.78 -6.45 0.57
C LYS A 54 -4.58 -5.35 -0.13
N GLU A 55 -3.94 -4.58 -1.03
CA GLU A 55 -4.58 -3.53 -1.83
C GLU A 55 -4.00 -3.49 -3.25
N LYS A 56 -4.81 -3.13 -4.25
CA LYS A 56 -4.37 -3.05 -5.65
C LYS A 56 -3.56 -1.77 -5.89
N ILE A 57 -2.24 -1.89 -5.81
CA ILE A 57 -1.33 -0.93 -6.45
C ILE A 57 -0.99 -1.40 -7.86
N LYS A 58 -0.74 -0.46 -8.78
CA LYS A 58 -0.16 -0.76 -10.09
C LYS A 58 1.28 -0.26 -10.15
N PRO A 59 2.25 -1.02 -9.59
CA PRO A 59 3.64 -0.71 -9.75
C PRO A 59 4.08 -1.06 -11.17
N THR A 60 4.96 -0.25 -11.75
CA THR A 60 5.61 -0.51 -13.04
C THR A 60 7.12 -0.51 -12.82
N ILE A 61 7.79 -1.53 -13.32
CA ILE A 61 9.25 -1.62 -13.27
C ILE A 61 9.81 -1.04 -14.57
N ASN A 62 10.74 -0.09 -14.44
CA ASN A 62 11.59 0.32 -15.54
C ASN A 62 12.97 -0.33 -15.36
N HIS A 63 13.21 -1.40 -16.13
CA HIS A 63 14.48 -2.13 -16.10
C HIS A 63 15.66 -1.32 -16.67
N GLU A 64 15.41 -0.33 -17.52
CA GLU A 64 16.47 0.50 -18.13
C GLU A 64 17.06 1.48 -17.13
N THR A 65 16.20 2.12 -16.34
CA THR A 65 16.59 3.10 -15.31
C THR A 65 16.75 2.49 -13.92
N ASN A 66 16.49 1.19 -13.80
CA ASN A 66 16.50 0.46 -12.52
C ASN A 66 15.60 1.19 -11.49
N SER A 67 14.39 1.58 -11.91
CA SER A 67 13.42 2.33 -11.10
C SER A 67 12.06 1.64 -11.04
N VAL A 68 11.32 1.93 -9.97
CA VAL A 68 9.95 1.45 -9.78
C VAL A 68 9.04 2.67 -9.68
N LEU A 69 8.05 2.72 -10.57
CA LEU A 69 7.00 3.74 -10.58
C LEU A 69 5.73 3.17 -9.97
N ILE A 70 5.02 3.97 -9.18
CA ILE A 70 3.68 3.63 -8.69
C ILE A 70 2.72 4.57 -9.38
N GLU A 71 1.65 4.04 -9.98
CA GLU A 71 0.60 4.86 -10.58
C GLU A 71 0.13 5.92 -9.57
N ASN A 72 0.00 7.18 -10.01
CA ASN A 72 -0.20 8.34 -9.14
C ASN A 72 -1.44 8.14 -8.24
N VAL A 73 -1.21 8.02 -6.93
CA VAL A 73 -2.25 7.86 -5.90
C VAL A 73 -2.75 9.19 -5.31
N GLY A 74 -2.33 10.34 -5.88
CA GLY A 74 -2.79 11.68 -5.48
C GLY A 74 -1.98 12.26 -4.31
N ASN A 75 -2.65 12.90 -3.35
CA ASN A 75 -2.10 13.29 -2.04
C ASN A 75 -2.82 12.51 -0.94
N GLU A 76 -2.22 12.40 0.26
CA GLU A 76 -2.88 11.77 1.41
C GLU A 76 -4.26 12.40 1.63
N PRO A 77 -5.35 11.61 1.58
CA PRO A 77 -6.69 12.15 1.65
C PRO A 77 -6.92 12.72 3.06
N SER A 78 -7.51 13.91 3.11
CA SER A 78 -7.93 14.54 4.36
C SER A 78 -9.24 13.93 4.84
N SER A 79 -9.39 13.75 6.15
CA SER A 79 -10.65 13.25 6.72
C SER A 79 -11.82 14.16 6.34
N PRO A 80 -12.94 13.63 5.81
CA PRO A 80 -14.08 14.44 5.44
C PRO A 80 -14.72 15.04 6.69
N ILE A 81 -15.09 16.32 6.58
CA ILE A 81 -15.89 17.05 7.56
C ILE A 81 -17.31 17.16 7.01
N LYS A 82 -18.33 16.94 7.86
CA LYS A 82 -19.74 17.03 7.46
C LYS A 82 -20.09 18.48 7.12
N ARG A 83 -20.54 18.71 5.89
CA ARG A 83 -20.86 20.07 5.40
C ARG A 83 -22.13 20.61 6.05
N GLY A 84 -22.20 21.93 6.23
CA GLY A 84 -23.34 22.62 6.83
C GLY A 84 -23.46 22.53 8.36
N SER A 85 -22.54 21.84 9.05
CA SER A 85 -22.59 21.70 10.52
C SER A 85 -22.16 22.95 11.29
N SER A 86 -21.43 23.86 10.65
CA SER A 86 -21.10 25.19 11.14
C SER A 86 -21.91 26.21 10.34
N GLY A 87 -22.89 26.87 10.97
CA GLY A 87 -23.87 27.78 10.32
C GLY A 87 -23.30 29.08 9.71
N TRP A 88 -22.16 28.98 9.03
CA TRP A 88 -21.43 30.04 8.33
C TRP A 88 -21.25 29.73 6.83
N ASP A 89 -21.60 28.53 6.36
CA ASP A 89 -21.52 28.14 4.95
C ASP A 89 -22.90 28.27 4.27
N ASP A 90 -22.92 28.96 3.12
CA ASP A 90 -24.07 29.03 2.20
C ASP A 90 -24.27 27.74 1.38
N GLU A 91 -23.51 26.68 1.67
CA GLU A 91 -23.65 25.39 0.99
C GLU A 91 -24.85 24.59 1.55
N PRO A 92 -25.57 23.83 0.70
CA PRO A 92 -26.64 22.96 1.16
C PRO A 92 -26.12 21.96 2.19
N GLU A 93 -26.89 21.78 3.27
CA GLU A 93 -26.57 20.79 4.30
C GLU A 93 -26.41 19.40 3.67
N GLU A 94 -25.28 18.76 3.95
CA GLU A 94 -25.01 17.39 3.52
C GLU A 94 -25.86 16.42 4.33
N THR A 95 -26.57 15.54 3.65
CA THR A 95 -27.34 14.49 4.30
C THR A 95 -26.41 13.49 5.00
N ASP A 96 -26.93 12.77 6.01
CA ASP A 96 -26.14 11.74 6.68
C ASP A 96 -25.67 10.64 5.71
N GLU A 97 -26.49 10.31 4.70
CA GLU A 97 -26.18 9.29 3.70
C GLU A 97 -25.02 9.73 2.78
N GLU A 98 -25.05 10.96 2.29
CA GLU A 98 -23.95 11.55 1.49
C GLU A 98 -22.65 11.61 2.29
N PHE A 99 -22.73 12.00 3.57
CA PHE A 99 -21.57 12.01 4.45
C PHE A 99 -21.00 10.61 4.68
N GLN A 100 -21.83 9.59 4.89
CA GLN A 100 -21.36 8.20 5.03
C GLN A 100 -20.70 7.69 3.73
N ILE A 101 -21.24 8.02 2.55
CA ILE A 101 -20.65 7.63 1.26
C ILE A 101 -19.25 8.25 1.11
N ARG A 102 -19.11 9.56 1.36
CA ARG A 102 -17.78 10.21 1.30
C ARG A 102 -16.83 9.66 2.34
N LYS A 103 -17.32 9.32 3.54
CA LYS A 103 -16.52 8.67 4.57
C LYS A 103 -16.03 7.29 4.13
N GLN A 104 -16.86 6.48 3.48
CA GLN A 104 -16.45 5.19 2.92
C GLN A 104 -15.41 5.37 1.80
N GLN A 105 -15.60 6.34 0.92
CA GLN A 105 -14.62 6.67 -0.13
C GLN A 105 -13.28 7.12 0.48
N TYR A 106 -13.32 7.98 1.50
CA TYR A 106 -12.16 8.41 2.27
C TYR A 106 -11.43 7.22 2.90
N GLU A 107 -12.14 6.29 3.56
CA GLU A 107 -11.50 5.12 4.17
C GLU A 107 -10.84 4.24 3.10
N ALA A 108 -11.47 4.06 1.93
CA ALA A 108 -10.88 3.31 0.82
C ALA A 108 -9.63 4.01 0.24
N GLU A 109 -9.66 5.34 0.05
CA GLU A 109 -8.50 6.11 -0.42
C GLU A 109 -7.37 6.14 0.61
N LYS A 110 -7.70 6.25 1.90
CA LYS A 110 -6.75 6.21 3.01
C LYS A 110 -6.09 4.84 3.12
N GLN A 111 -6.83 3.75 2.92
CA GLN A 111 -6.28 2.39 2.87
C GLN A 111 -5.28 2.23 1.72
N ARG A 112 -5.60 2.73 0.53
CA ARG A 112 -4.66 2.78 -0.60
C ARG A 112 -3.41 3.59 -0.28
N TRP A 113 -3.55 4.75 0.38
CA TRP A 113 -2.44 5.59 0.81
C TRP A 113 -1.54 4.93 1.84
N PHE A 114 -2.13 4.22 2.79
CA PHE A 114 -1.39 3.44 3.78
C PHE A 114 -0.51 2.39 3.11
N PHE A 115 -1.05 1.69 2.11
CA PHE A 115 -0.30 0.70 1.34
C PHE A 115 0.87 1.31 0.57
N VAL A 116 0.70 2.50 -0.04
CA VAL A 116 1.80 3.20 -0.71
C VAL A 116 2.91 3.59 0.27
N LYS A 117 2.55 4.01 1.50
CA LYS A 117 3.52 4.25 2.57
C LYS A 117 4.25 2.96 2.96
N GLU A 118 3.55 1.83 3.09
CA GLU A 118 4.16 0.52 3.37
C GLU A 118 5.12 0.09 2.25
N PHE A 119 4.76 0.32 0.99
CA PHE A 119 5.60 0.06 -0.17
C PHE A 119 6.85 0.93 -0.20
N LEU A 120 6.69 2.25 -0.04
CA LEU A 120 7.83 3.17 0.01
C LEU A 120 8.74 2.88 1.21
N TYR A 121 8.16 2.49 2.35
CA TYR A 121 8.93 2.03 3.50
C TYR A 121 9.76 0.79 3.15
N PHE A 122 9.17 -0.23 2.53
CA PHE A 122 9.90 -1.41 2.05
C PHE A 122 11.04 -1.03 1.09
N VAL A 123 10.75 -0.22 0.07
CA VAL A 123 11.77 0.24 -0.89
C VAL A 123 12.89 1.01 -0.17
N GLY A 124 12.54 1.88 0.78
CA GLY A 124 13.48 2.65 1.60
C GLY A 124 14.39 1.80 2.49
N GLN A 125 13.83 0.76 3.13
CA GLN A 125 14.61 -0.18 3.94
C GLN A 125 15.55 -1.06 3.09
N ASN A 126 15.20 -1.26 1.82
CA ASN A 126 15.98 -2.05 0.86
C ASN A 126 16.74 -1.15 -0.15
N HIS A 127 16.87 0.16 0.13
CA HIS A 127 17.25 1.20 -0.85
C HIS A 127 18.71 1.19 -1.30
N ARG A 128 19.59 0.32 -0.76
CA ARG A 128 21.02 0.29 -1.15
C ARG A 128 21.26 0.14 -2.66
N ASN A 129 20.21 -0.14 -3.44
CA ASN A 129 20.25 -0.38 -4.88
C ASN A 129 19.42 0.59 -5.75
N TYR A 130 18.91 1.74 -5.25
CA TYR A 130 17.98 2.59 -6.02
C TYR A 130 18.31 4.09 -6.09
N LYS A 131 17.96 4.69 -7.24
CA LYS A 131 17.73 6.13 -7.42
C LYS A 131 16.23 6.36 -7.61
N PHE A 132 15.66 7.31 -6.87
CA PHE A 132 14.30 7.78 -7.06
C PHE A 132 14.36 8.98 -8.02
N GLU A 133 13.58 8.95 -9.10
CA GLU A 133 13.31 10.10 -9.99
C GLU A 133 11.85 10.51 -9.86
#